data_AF-A0A9N9KFV5-F1
#
_entry.id   AF-A0A9N9KFV5-F1
#
_cell.length_a   1.000
_cell.length_b   1.000
_cell.length_c   1.000
_cell.angle_alpha   90.00
_cell.angle_beta   90.00
_cell.angle_gamma   90.00
#
_symmetry.space_group_name_H-M   'P 1'
#
loop_
_entity.id
_entity.type
_entity.pdbx_description
1 polymer ?
#
loop_
_entity_poly.entity_id
_entity_poly.type
_entity_poly.pdbx_seq_one_letter_code
_entity_poly.pdbx_strand_id
1 'polypeptide(L)'
;LGLFKYILEYTKDLLNDQCKRQVMQNFEQRLMLIPRHQGLKILKNISEITRMTADEFRNLIKVIIFALDNLYKDYRKPGISNKWLCSVYHQFLLMYIASRKESFTDNSLTKLQ
;
A
#
# COMPACT_ATOMS: atom_id res chain seq x y z
N LEU A 1 12.92 -4.61 3.92
CA LEU A 1 12.41 -4.05 2.64
C LEU A 1 11.67 -5.07 1.79
N GLY A 2 12.10 -6.34 1.76
CA GLY A 2 11.45 -7.39 0.94
C GLY A 2 9.94 -7.48 1.13
N LEU A 3 9.44 -7.46 2.38
CA LEU A 3 8.00 -7.53 2.68
C LEU A 3 7.20 -6.36 2.07
N PHE A 4 7.77 -5.14 2.08
CA PHE A 4 7.13 -3.93 1.54
C PHE A 4 7.08 -3.93 0.02
N LYS A 5 8.13 -4.45 -0.63
CA LYS A 5 8.12 -4.64 -2.07
C LYS A 5 7.09 -5.70 -2.46
N TYR A 6 7.04 -6.81 -1.72
CA TYR A 6 6.12 -7.90 -1.97
C TYR A 6 4.65 -7.47 -1.88
N ILE A 7 4.24 -6.71 -0.86
CA ILE A 7 2.82 -6.30 -0.74
C ILE A 7 2.38 -5.41 -1.92
N LEU A 8 3.28 -4.60 -2.47
CA LEU A 8 3.01 -3.74 -3.62
C LEU A 8 2.92 -4.53 -4.93
N GLU A 9 3.85 -5.46 -5.15
CA GLU A 9 3.81 -6.38 -6.29
C GLU A 9 2.54 -7.23 -6.24
N TYR A 10 2.23 -7.82 -5.08
CA TYR A 10 0.99 -8.56 -4.86
C TYR A 10 -0.26 -7.71 -5.14
N THR A 11 -0.28 -6.45 -4.71
CA THR A 11 -1.43 -5.56 -4.95
C THR A 11 -1.60 -5.26 -6.43
N LYS A 12 -0.49 -5.07 -7.15
CA LYS A 12 -0.52 -4.87 -8.59
C LYS A 12 -1.13 -6.08 -9.30
N ASP A 13 -0.66 -7.28 -8.97
CA ASP A 13 -1.12 -8.53 -9.57
C ASP A 13 -2.59 -8.79 -9.22
N LEU A 14 -2.96 -8.61 -7.94
CA LEU A 14 -4.32 -8.72 -7.46
C LEU A 14 -5.30 -7.84 -8.27
N LEU A 15 -4.97 -6.54 -8.43
CA LEU A 15 -5.83 -5.61 -9.16
C LEU A 15 -5.91 -5.95 -10.65
N ASN A 16 -4.84 -6.48 -11.26
CA ASN A 16 -4.87 -6.92 -12.65
C ASN A 16 -5.74 -8.17 -12.84
N ASP A 17 -5.71 -9.10 -11.88
CA ASP A 17 -6.37 -10.39 -12.01
C ASP A 17 -7.87 -10.33 -11.69
N GLN A 18 -8.26 -9.60 -10.64
CA GLN A 18 -9.64 -9.61 -10.16
C GLN A 18 -10.46 -8.38 -10.54
N CYS A 19 -9.82 -7.29 -10.97
CA CYS A 19 -10.50 -6.04 -11.29
C CYS A 19 -10.42 -5.72 -12.79
N LYS A 20 -11.29 -4.79 -13.23
CA LYS A 20 -11.20 -4.22 -14.58
C LYS A 20 -9.93 -3.35 -14.67
N ARG A 21 -9.34 -3.26 -15.86
CA ARG A 21 -8.17 -2.39 -16.14
C ARG A 21 -8.34 -0.95 -15.64
N GLN A 22 -9.56 -0.41 -15.67
CA GLN A 22 -9.88 0.93 -15.16
C GLN A 22 -9.53 1.10 -13.67
N VAL A 23 -9.61 0.05 -12.86
CA VAL A 23 -9.27 0.11 -11.44
C VAL A 23 -7.77 0.38 -11.25
N MET A 24 -6.92 -0.27 -12.06
CA MET A 24 -5.47 -0.01 -12.05
C MET A 24 -5.16 1.44 -12.47
N GLN A 25 -5.81 1.93 -13.53
CA GLN A 25 -5.63 3.31 -13.99
C GLN A 25 -6.07 4.32 -12.94
N ASN A 26 -7.20 4.08 -12.26
CA ASN A 26 -7.66 4.91 -11.16
C ASN A 26 -6.68 4.90 -9.99
N PHE A 27 -6.09 3.76 -9.69
CA PHE A 27 -5.09 3.63 -8.63
C PHE A 27 -3.84 4.45 -8.94
N GLU A 28 -3.29 4.31 -10.15
CA GLU A 28 -2.14 5.10 -10.62
C GLU A 28 -2.46 6.60 -10.62
N GLN A 29 -3.65 6.98 -11.09
CA GLN A 29 -4.11 8.37 -11.08
C GLN A 29 -4.17 8.93 -9.65
N ARG A 30 -4.72 8.17 -8.70
CA ARG A 30 -4.77 8.59 -7.29
C ARG A 30 -3.38 8.77 -6.71
N LEU A 31 -2.42 7.88 -7.00
CA LEU A 31 -1.02 8.04 -6.59
C LEU A 31 -0.39 9.30 -7.19
N MET A 32 -0.67 9.61 -8.46
CA MET A 32 -0.17 10.83 -9.10
C MET A 32 -0.73 12.12 -8.52
N LEU A 33 -1.97 12.08 -8.01
CA LEU A 33 -2.66 13.21 -7.39
C LEU A 33 -2.17 13.51 -5.96
N ILE A 34 -1.41 12.60 -5.34
CA ILE A 34 -0.81 12.85 -4.02
C ILE A 34 0.20 14.02 -4.17
N PRO A 35 0.03 15.13 -3.42
CA PRO A 35 0.92 16.28 -3.53
C PRO A 35 2.38 15.89 -3.27
N ARG A 36 3.27 16.30 -4.19
CA ARG A 36 4.71 16.06 -4.06
C ARG A 36 5.37 17.23 -3.36
N HIS A 37 6.16 16.95 -2.33
CA HIS A 37 7.01 17.94 -1.66
C HIS A 37 8.36 17.31 -1.29
N GLN A 38 9.35 18.10 -0.90
CA GLN A 38 10.73 17.61 -0.66
C GLN A 38 10.80 16.42 0.32
N GLY A 39 9.88 16.35 1.28
CA GLY A 39 9.80 15.26 2.26
C GLY A 39 8.98 14.04 1.84
N LEU A 40 8.36 14.04 0.66
CA LEU A 40 7.49 12.98 0.18
C LEU A 40 7.77 12.67 -1.30
N LYS A 41 8.76 11.79 -1.50
CA LYS A 41 9.09 11.22 -2.81
C LYS A 41 8.26 9.95 -3.04
N ILE A 42 7.38 9.98 -4.03
CA ILE A 42 6.50 8.87 -4.41
C ILE A 42 6.66 8.61 -5.90
N LEU A 43 6.53 7.34 -6.29
CA LEU A 43 6.51 6.90 -7.68
C LEU A 43 5.46 7.62 -8.54
N LYS A 44 5.76 7.75 -9.83
CA LYS A 44 4.81 8.27 -10.82
C LYS A 44 3.94 7.17 -11.42
N ASN A 45 4.45 5.94 -11.46
CA ASN A 45 3.79 4.79 -12.07
C ASN A 45 4.10 3.50 -11.31
N ILE A 46 3.11 2.60 -11.18
CA ILE A 46 3.26 1.33 -10.47
C ILE A 46 4.30 0.38 -11.09
N SER A 47 4.57 0.52 -12.38
CA SER A 47 5.63 -0.22 -13.08
C SER A 47 7.03 0.09 -12.55
N GLU A 48 7.23 1.22 -11.87
CA GLU A 48 8.51 1.63 -11.30
C GLU A 48 8.80 1.02 -9.93
N ILE A 49 7.88 0.20 -9.34
CA ILE A 49 8.06 -0.43 -8.02
C ILE A 49 9.43 -1.11 -7.90
N THR A 50 9.90 -1.79 -8.95
CA THR A 50 11.15 -2.56 -8.91
C THR A 50 12.40 -1.70 -8.77
N ARG A 51 12.32 -0.39 -9.09
CA ARG A 51 13.44 0.56 -9.09
C ARG A 51 13.41 1.50 -7.89
N MET A 52 12.40 1.38 -7.02
CA MET A 52 12.24 2.25 -5.87
C MET A 52 13.38 2.10 -4.87
N THR A 53 13.86 3.23 -4.38
CA THR A 53 14.77 3.30 -3.24
C THR A 53 14.03 2.97 -1.94
N ALA A 54 14.80 2.58 -0.92
CA ALA A 54 14.24 2.32 0.40
C ALA A 54 13.47 3.52 0.98
N ASP A 55 13.88 4.75 0.65
CA ASP A 55 13.22 5.96 1.15
C ASP A 55 11.88 6.22 0.47
N GLU A 56 11.79 6.00 -0.84
CA GLU A 56 10.54 6.10 -1.60
C GLU A 56 9.52 5.07 -1.12
N PHE A 57 9.94 3.85 -0.80
CA PHE A 57 9.04 2.84 -0.21
C PHE A 57 8.47 3.30 1.14
N ARG A 58 9.33 3.86 2.00
CA ARG A 58 8.91 4.38 3.32
C ARG A 58 7.95 5.55 3.21
N ASN A 59 8.08 6.37 2.18
CA ASN A 59 7.18 7.48 1.92
C ASN A 59 5.85 6.97 1.33
N LEU A 60 5.90 6.04 0.38
CA LEU A 60 4.73 5.44 -0.22
C LEU A 60 3.85 4.70 0.81
N ILE A 61 4.42 3.87 1.69
CA ILE A 61 3.62 3.05 2.62
C ILE A 61 2.76 3.91 3.55
N LYS A 62 3.20 5.15 3.86
CA LYS A 62 2.45 6.10 4.70
C LYS A 62 1.21 6.65 4.00
N VAL A 63 1.21 6.72 2.68
CA VAL A 63 0.18 7.41 1.90
C VAL A 63 -0.61 6.48 0.97
N ILE A 64 -0.16 5.25 0.75
CA ILE A 64 -0.77 4.33 -0.21
C ILE A 64 -2.23 3.98 0.15
N ILE A 65 -2.57 3.99 1.44
CA ILE A 65 -3.93 3.72 1.90
C ILE A 65 -4.93 4.73 1.32
N PHE A 66 -4.52 5.99 1.10
CA PHE A 66 -5.37 7.01 0.47
C PHE A 66 -5.66 6.70 -1.00
N ALA A 67 -4.74 6.03 -1.70
CA ALA A 67 -4.96 5.62 -3.07
C ALA A 67 -5.83 4.35 -3.16
N LEU A 68 -5.69 3.44 -2.19
CA LEU A 68 -6.43 2.17 -2.13
C LEU A 68 -7.85 2.30 -1.56
N ASP A 69 -8.09 3.25 -0.67
CA ASP A 69 -9.40 3.38 -0.01
C ASP A 69 -10.52 3.61 -1.03
N ASN A 70 -11.58 2.83 -0.92
CA ASN A 70 -12.73 2.87 -1.84
C ASN A 70 -12.33 2.82 -3.33
N LEU A 71 -11.28 2.07 -3.67
CA LEU A 71 -10.76 1.99 -5.04
C LEU A 71 -11.67 1.17 -5.97
N TYR A 72 -12.27 0.10 -5.47
CA TYR A 72 -13.18 -0.76 -6.23
C TYR A 72 -14.26 -1.39 -5.36
N LYS A 73 -15.43 -1.64 -5.95
CA LYS A 73 -16.54 -2.40 -5.35
C LYS A 73 -16.79 -3.70 -6.11
N ASP A 74 -16.64 -3.67 -7.42
CA ASP A 74 -16.77 -4.83 -8.30
C ASP A 74 -15.42 -5.54 -8.47
N TYR A 75 -15.41 -6.85 -8.26
CA TYR A 75 -14.26 -7.72 -8.46
C TYR A 75 -14.74 -9.15 -8.79
N ARG A 76 -13.93 -9.90 -9.52
CA ARG A 76 -14.20 -11.31 -9.85
C ARG A 76 -14.22 -12.13 -8.56
N LYS A 77 -15.26 -12.97 -8.39
CA LYS A 77 -15.37 -13.90 -7.25
C LYS A 77 -14.86 -15.31 -7.67
N PRO A 78 -14.21 -16.05 -6.77
CA PRO A 78 -13.77 -15.63 -5.44
C PRO A 78 -12.65 -14.57 -5.55
N GLY A 79 -12.69 -13.55 -4.69
CA GLY A 79 -11.75 -12.43 -4.73
C GLY A 79 -11.76 -11.62 -3.44
N ILE A 80 -10.83 -10.68 -3.34
CA ILE A 80 -10.57 -9.87 -2.16
C ILE A 80 -11.32 -8.55 -2.26
N SER A 81 -12.18 -8.27 -1.28
CA SER A 81 -12.85 -6.97 -1.18
C SER A 81 -11.85 -5.83 -0.93
N ASN A 82 -12.13 -4.65 -1.46
CA ASN A 82 -11.28 -3.48 -1.22
C ASN A 82 -11.16 -3.13 0.26
N LYS A 83 -12.24 -3.29 1.04
CA LYS A 83 -12.23 -3.08 2.49
C LYS A 83 -11.23 -4.01 3.18
N TRP A 84 -11.19 -5.28 2.81
CA TRP A 84 -10.23 -6.23 3.35
C TRP A 84 -8.79 -5.86 2.96
N LEU A 85 -8.57 -5.52 1.68
CA LEU A 85 -7.25 -5.06 1.21
C LEU A 85 -6.76 -3.83 2.02
N CYS A 86 -7.63 -2.85 2.25
CA CYS A 86 -7.30 -1.68 3.05
C CYS A 86 -6.99 -2.05 4.51
N SER A 87 -7.69 -3.03 5.08
CA SER A 87 -7.41 -3.50 6.44
C SER A 87 -6.02 -4.14 6.57
N VAL A 88 -5.58 -4.90 5.55
CA VAL A 88 -4.22 -5.45 5.49
C VAL A 88 -3.20 -4.31 5.45
N TYR A 89 -3.39 -3.32 4.58
CA TYR A 89 -2.49 -2.17 4.51
C TYR A 89 -2.45 -1.36 5.82
N HIS A 90 -3.58 -1.23 6.51
CA HIS A 90 -3.64 -0.60 7.82
C HIS A 90 -2.78 -1.36 8.85
N GLN A 91 -2.93 -2.69 8.93
CA GLN A 91 -2.13 -3.53 9.82
C GLN A 91 -0.63 -3.45 9.49
N PHE A 92 -0.28 -3.48 8.20
CA PHE A 92 1.10 -3.30 7.74
C PHE A 92 1.67 -1.94 8.15
N LEU A 93 0.88 -0.86 8.08
CA LEU A 93 1.31 0.47 8.53
C LEU A 93 1.54 0.49 10.04
N LEU A 94 0.66 -0.13 10.83
CA LEU A 94 0.83 -0.26 12.29
C LEU A 94 2.10 -1.05 12.63
N MET A 95 2.31 -2.20 11.98
CA MET A 95 3.53 -3.00 12.13
C MET A 95 4.78 -2.19 11.78
N TYR A 96 4.74 -1.43 10.68
CA TYR A 96 5.85 -0.57 10.28
C TYR A 96 6.14 0.53 11.31
N ILE A 97 5.12 1.24 11.78
CA ILE A 97 5.28 2.28 12.81
C ILE A 97 5.89 1.66 14.08
N ALA A 98 5.36 0.51 14.49
CA ALA A 98 5.85 -0.19 15.67
C ALA A 98 7.32 -0.61 15.49
N SER A 99 7.69 -1.20 14.34
CA SER A 99 9.06 -1.67 14.07
C SER A 99 10.10 -0.55 14.03
N ARG A 100 9.68 0.71 14.01
CA ARG A 100 10.55 1.89 14.00
C ARG A 100 10.67 2.56 15.37
N LYS A 101 9.94 2.09 16.38
CA LYS A 101 10.11 2.55 17.76
C LYS A 101 11.43 2.04 18.32
N GLU A 102 12.15 2.90 19.05
CA GLU A 102 13.43 2.56 19.68
C GLU A 102 13.29 1.49 20.77
N SER A 103 12.11 1.37 21.37
CA SER A 103 11.77 0.31 22.31
C SER A 103 10.40 -0.30 22.00
N PHE A 104 10.33 -1.62 22.14
CA PHE A 104 9.12 -2.41 21.99
C PHE A 104 8.80 -3.06 23.34
N THR A 105 7.52 -3.03 23.73
CA THR A 105 7.04 -3.68 24.96
C THR A 105 6.01 -4.73 24.59
N ASP A 106 5.77 -5.73 25.43
CA ASP A 106 4.73 -6.74 25.19
C ASP A 106 3.35 -6.10 24.96
N ASN A 107 3.08 -4.98 25.64
CA ASN A 107 1.86 -4.19 25.47
C ASN A 107 1.71 -3.56 24.06
N SER A 108 2.83 -3.38 23.33
CA SER A 108 2.81 -2.97 21.92
C SER A 108 2.39 -4.12 20.99
N LEU A 109 2.66 -5.38 21.36
CA LEU A 109 2.24 -6.56 20.58
C LEU A 109 0.74 -6.82 20.72
N THR A 110 0.19 -6.65 21.92
CA THR A 110 -1.25 -6.81 22.17
C THR A 110 -2.10 -5.84 21.34
N LYS A 111 -1.55 -4.68 20.93
CA LYS A 111 -2.23 -3.70 20.07
C LYS A 111 -2.22 -4.05 18.58
N LEU A 112 -1.46 -5.08 18.18
CA LEU A 112 -1.33 -5.56 16.81
C LEU A 112 -2.12 -6.86 16.56
N GLN A 113 -2.69 -7.46 17.61
CA GLN A 113 -3.56 -8.65 17.57
C GLN A 113 -5.03 -8.25 17.47
#